data_AF-A0A673FSD2-F1
#
_entry.id   AF-A0A673FSD2-F1
#
_cell.length_a   1.000
_cell.length_b   1.000
_cell.length_c   1.000
_cell.angle_alpha   90.00
_cell.angle_beta   90.00
_cell.angle_gamma   90.00
#
_symmetry.space_group_name_H-M   'P 1'
#
loop_
_entity.id
_entity.type
_entity.pdbx_description
1 polymer ?
#
loop_
_entity_poly.entity_id
_entity_poly.type
_entity_poly.pdbx_seq_one_letter_code
_entity_poly.pdbx_strand_id
1 'polypeptide(L)' 'NCYIFCLYHIDELNGTFKVENVSEACPNSWPWHVSLQSHDTHYCSGVLIHPRWVLAPRHCLVILDFMLMLHLKIWK' A
#
# COMPACT_ATOMS: atom_id res chain seq x y z
N ASN A 1 -3.78 -11.29 -19.95
CA ASN A 1 -2.98 -10.09 -19.71
C ASN A 1 -3.16 -9.64 -18.28
N CYS A 2 -2.07 -9.60 -17.51
CA CYS A 2 -2.05 -9.24 -16.09
C CYS A 2 -2.05 -7.71 -15.94
N TYR A 3 -3.11 -7.11 -15.41
CA TYR A 3 -3.11 -5.67 -15.17
C TYR A 3 -3.36 -5.38 -13.69
N ILE A 4 -2.33 -4.85 -13.01
CA ILE A 4 -2.53 -3.75 -12.09
C ILE A 4 -1.90 -2.57 -12.83
N PHE A 5 -2.72 -1.80 -13.50
CA PHE A 5 -2.37 -0.40 -13.75
C PHE A 5 -3.53 0.34 -13.12
N CYS A 6 -3.27 1.03 -12.01
CA CYS A 6 -4.20 2.03 -11.52
C CYS A 6 -4.19 3.18 -12.54
N LEU A 7 -4.89 3.00 -13.66
CA LEU A 7 -5.42 4.15 -14.40
C LEU A 7 -6.46 4.74 -13.46
N TYR A 8 -6.01 5.61 -12.56
CA TYR A 8 -6.91 6.46 -11.82
C TYR A 8 -7.51 7.42 -12.86
N HIS A 9 -8.83 7.40 -13.02
CA HIS A 9 -9.51 8.50 -13.68
C HIS A 9 -9.72 9.56 -12.60
N ILE A 10 -9.06 10.71 -12.71
CA ILE A 10 -9.37 11.86 -11.85
C ILE A 10 -10.67 12.45 -12.40
N ASP A 11 -11.78 12.22 -11.70
CA ASP A 11 -12.98 13.01 -11.94
C ASP A 11 -12.79 14.39 -11.30
N GLU A 12 -12.22 15.33 -12.06
CA GLU A 12 -11.91 16.71 -11.61
C GLU A 12 -13.16 17.48 -11.15
N LEU A 13 -14.37 17.06 -11.56
CA LEU A 13 -15.62 17.75 -11.23
C LEU A 13 -16.17 17.39 -9.83
N ASN A 14 -15.85 16.19 -9.33
CA ASN A 14 -16.34 15.70 -8.03
C ASN A 14 -15.23 15.47 -6.99
N GLY A 15 -13.95 15.54 -7.39
CA GLY A 15 -12.81 15.27 -6.51
C GLY A 15 -12.74 13.82 -6.00
N THR A 16 -13.53 12.91 -6.60
CA THR A 16 -13.57 11.50 -6.25
C THR A 16 -12.59 10.73 -7.11
N PHE A 17 -11.63 10.05 -6.47
CA PHE A 17 -10.75 9.10 -7.15
C PHE A 17 -11.44 7.75 -7.18
N LYS A 18 -11.86 7.31 -8.36
CA LYS A 18 -12.47 6.01 -8.55
C LYS A 18 -11.53 5.11 -9.34
N VAL A 19 -11.29 3.91 -8.84
CA VAL A 19 -10.60 2.86 -9.58
C VAL A 19 -11.66 2.10 -10.38
N GLU A 20 -11.54 2.11 -11.69
CA GLU A 20 -12.44 1.38 -12.59
C GLU A 20 -11.73 0.16 -13.19
N ASN A 21 -12.51 -0.85 -13.60
CA ASN A 21 -11.99 -2.06 -14.26
C ASN A 21 -10.93 -2.83 -13.46
N VAL A 22 -11.17 -3.04 -12.17
CA VAL A 22 -10.26 -3.81 -11.29
C VAL A 22 -10.35 -5.30 -11.60
N SER A 23 -9.20 -5.91 -11.90
CA SER A 23 -9.04 -7.36 -12.02
C SER A 23 -8.03 -7.88 -11.00
N GLU A 24 -8.12 -9.15 -10.66
CA GLU A 24 -7.12 -9.79 -9.80
C GLU A 24 -5.72 -9.67 -10.42
N ALA A 25 -4.76 -9.31 -9.57
CA ALA A 25 -3.37 -9.24 -9.96
C ALA A 25 -2.80 -10.63 -10.20
N CYS A 26 -1.92 -10.76 -11.19
CA CYS A 26 -1.13 -11.98 -11.27
C CYS A 26 -0.22 -12.10 -10.04
N PRO A 27 -0.01 -13.33 -9.53
CA PRO A 27 0.86 -13.56 -8.39
C PRO A 27 2.22 -12.89 -8.58
N ASN A 28 2.68 -12.18 -7.55
CA ASN A 28 3.99 -11.50 -7.54
C ASN A 28 4.21 -10.45 -8.65
N SER A 29 3.14 -9.90 -9.25
CA SER A 29 3.25 -8.82 -10.25
C SER A 29 3.74 -7.50 -9.66
N TRP A 30 3.55 -7.28 -8.36
CA TRP A 30 4.01 -6.11 -7.60
C TRP A 30 4.77 -6.60 -6.37
N PRO A 31 6.01 -7.08 -6.54
CA PRO A 31 6.77 -7.69 -5.45
C PRO A 31 7.08 -6.69 -4.32
N TRP A 32 6.94 -5.40 -4.58
CA TRP A 32 7.06 -4.35 -3.58
C TRP A 32 5.74 -4.01 -2.86
N HIS A 33 4.58 -4.49 -3.31
CA HIS A 33 3.32 -4.28 -2.60
C HIS A 33 3.29 -5.15 -1.35
N VAL A 34 3.09 -4.53 -0.18
CA VAL A 34 3.06 -5.26 1.10
C VAL A 34 1.76 -5.04 1.87
N SER A 35 1.33 -6.11 2.54
CA SER A 35 0.20 -6.10 3.48
C SER A 35 0.73 -5.89 4.89
N LEU A 36 0.33 -4.80 5.54
CA LEU A 36 0.58 -4.55 6.96
C LEU A 36 -0.52 -5.26 7.76
N GLN A 37 -0.09 -6.10 8.70
CA GLN A 37 -0.98 -6.99 9.45
C GLN A 37 -0.79 -6.83 10.95
N SER A 38 -1.89 -6.93 11.70
CA SER A 38 -1.94 -6.97 13.16
C SER A 38 -2.86 -8.11 13.56
N HIS A 39 -2.39 -9.03 14.41
CA HIS A 39 -3.11 -10.28 14.72
C HIS A 39 -3.61 -11.00 13.46
N ASP A 40 -2.71 -11.22 12.48
CA ASP A 40 -2.99 -11.85 11.18
C ASP A 40 -4.10 -11.19 10.33
N THR A 41 -4.49 -9.96 10.69
CA THR A 41 -5.52 -9.20 9.99
C THR A 41 -4.87 -8.04 9.24
N HIS A 42 -5.11 -7.98 7.92
CA HIS A 42 -4.71 -6.83 7.11
C HIS A 42 -5.40 -5.56 7.59
N TYR A 43 -4.62 -4.52 7.86
CA TYR A 43 -5.17 -3.23 8.27
C TYR A 43 -4.72 -2.08 7.36
N CYS A 44 -3.59 -2.22 6.64
CA CYS A 44 -3.10 -1.21 5.70
C CYS A 44 -2.17 -1.80 4.62
N SER A 45 -1.99 -1.06 3.53
CA SER A 45 -1.00 -1.37 2.49
C SER A 45 0.25 -0.49 2.59
N GLY A 46 1.37 -0.98 2.08
CA GLY A 46 2.62 -0.22 1.95
C GLY A 46 3.43 -0.64 0.72
N VAL A 47 4.57 0.03 0.53
CA VAL A 47 5.51 -0.20 -0.57
C VAL A 47 6.91 -0.50 -0.03
N LEU A 48 7.49 -1.64 -0.40
CA LEU A 48 8.88 -2.00 -0.10
C LEU A 48 9.83 -1.14 -0.95
N ILE A 49 10.43 -0.12 -0.34
CA ILE A 49 11.37 0.79 -1.00
C ILE A 49 12.84 0.34 -0.86
N HIS A 50 13.10 -0.59 0.06
CA HIS A 50 14.39 -1.22 0.29
C HIS A 50 14.16 -2.55 1.02
N PRO A 51 15.06 -3.55 0.93
CA PRO A 51 14.93 -4.85 1.61
C PRO A 51 14.59 -4.86 3.11
N ARG A 52 14.63 -3.71 3.79
CA ARG A 52 14.35 -3.56 5.23
C ARG A 52 13.43 -2.37 5.53
N TRP A 53 12.81 -1.77 4.51
CA TRP A 53 12.07 -0.53 4.66
C TRP A 53 10.83 -0.53 3.79
N VAL A 54 9.70 -0.28 4.45
CA VAL A 54 8.39 -0.13 3.83
C VAL A 54 7.93 1.30 4.03
N LEU A 55 7.55 1.95 2.93
CA LEU A 55 6.83 3.21 2.94
C LEU A 55 5.34 2.93 3.13
N ALA A 56 4.72 3.57 4.13
CA ALA A 56 3.31 3.39 4.44
C ALA A 56 2.66 4.72 4.88
N PRO A 57 1.32 4.86 4.80
CA PRO A 57 0.63 6.03 5.32
C PRO A 57 0.84 6.19 6.82
N ARG A 58 0.96 7.44 7.30
CA ARG A 58 1.18 7.73 8.73
C ARG A 58 0.07 7.16 9.63
N HIS A 59 -1.18 7.21 9.20
CA HIS A 59 -2.32 6.73 9.98
C HIS A 59 -2.35 5.19 10.14
N CYS A 60 -1.51 4.47 9.41
CA CYS A 60 -1.32 3.02 9.56
C CYS A 60 -0.30 2.67 10.65
N LEU A 61 0.36 3.65 11.25
CA LEU A 61 1.33 3.41 12.32
C LEU A 61 0.59 3.37 13.65
N VAL A 62 0.67 2.22 14.34
CA VAL A 62 -0.03 1.96 15.62
C VAL A 62 0.62 2.73 16.80
N ILE A 63 1.57 3.64 16.54
CA ILE A 63 2.33 4.35 17.59
C ILE A 63 2.19 5.87 17.38
N LEU A 64 1.81 6.53 18.48
CA LEU A 64 1.38 7.92 18.69
C LEU A 64 1.98 9.01 17.75
N ASP A 65 1.08 9.60 16.96
CA ASP A 65 0.94 10.99 16.51
C ASP A 65 2.06 11.86 15.93
N PHE A 66 3.34 11.49 15.84
CA PHE A 66 4.31 12.34 15.12
C PHE A 66 5.16 11.58 14.11
N MET A 67 4.95 11.98 12.86
CA MET A 67 5.73 11.75 11.66
C MET A 67 7.18 11.28 11.92
N LEU A 68 7.39 9.98 11.78
CA LEU A 68 8.67 9.45 11.35
C LEU A 68 8.39 8.43 10.25
N MET A 69 9.16 8.50 9.17
CA MET A 69 9.40 7.33 8.34
C MET A 69 9.96 6.25 9.25
N LEU A 70 9.09 5.38 9.78
CA LEU A 70 9.55 4.38 10.72
C LEU A 70 10.20 3.24 9.95
N HIS A 71 11.44 2.97 10.37
CA HIS A 71 12.10 1.68 10.33
C HIS A 71 11.11 0.57 10.71
N LEU A 72 10.29 0.10 9.77
CA LEU A 72 9.75 -1.24 9.86
C LEU A 72 10.93 -2.14 9.53
N LYS A 73 11.78 -2.39 10.55
CA LYS A 73 12.82 -3.40 10.50
C LYS A 73 12.08 -4.71 10.24
N ILE A 74 12.01 -5.09 8.97
CA ILE A 74 11.57 -6.41 8.54
C ILE A 74 12.55 -7.37 9.20
N TRP A 75 12.17 -7.90 10.36
CA TRP A 75 12.81 -9.07 10.90
C TRP A 75 12.22 -10.24 10.11
N LYS A 76 13.12 -11.04 9.52
CA LYS A 76 12.77 -12.37 9.04
C LYS A 76 12.28 -13.21 10.21
#